data_AF-A0A6G4XXF7-F1
#
_entry.id   AF-A0A6G4XXF7-F1
#
_cell.length_a   1.000
_cell.length_b   1.000
_cell.length_c   1.000
_cell.angle_alpha   90.00
_cell.angle_beta   90.00
_cell.angle_gamma   90.00
#
_symmetry.space_group_name_H-M   'P 1'
#
loop_
_entity.id
_entity.type
_entity.pdbx_description
1 polymer ?
#
loop_
_entity_poly.entity_id
_entity_poly.type
_entity_poly.pdbx_seq_one_letter_code
_entity_poly.pdbx_strand_id
1 'polypeptide(L)'
;MRPATATAAAVTALIGAGAAMLAAGRHASDAALKVEPGKPLPTEPALTVHATSSHQVALTRDLASQRPGVYGLTGHGCHAVVGPVIEDAPHTADTVVRRLDRVTHGTLDPGAKVWLTPQVHLGNPRTALGLDHADVDIPGELGGLPAWFVPADRDTWVITVHGLGATREHPMVVMEFLHGMRIPVLDLAYRGDLGAPRSPDGLAHLGESEWRDLDAALRYAVRYGARNIVVHGWSTGA
;
A
#
# COMPACT_ATOMS: atom_id res chain seq x y z
N MET A 1 -26.95 38.41 -35.75
CA MET A 1 -26.04 37.26 -35.98
C MET A 1 -26.77 36.22 -36.82
N ARG A 2 -26.14 35.62 -37.82
CA ARG A 2 -26.80 34.60 -38.65
C ARG A 2 -27.06 33.34 -37.80
N PRO A 3 -28.22 32.67 -37.88
CA PRO A 3 -28.53 31.51 -37.05
C PRO A 3 -27.44 30.42 -37.11
N ALA A 4 -26.84 30.22 -38.28
CA ALA A 4 -25.72 29.30 -38.48
C ALA A 4 -24.49 29.58 -37.59
N THR A 5 -24.12 30.84 -37.37
CA THR A 5 -22.98 31.21 -36.50
C THR A 5 -23.26 30.96 -35.02
N ALA A 6 -24.51 31.14 -34.58
CA ALA A 6 -24.92 30.87 -33.19
C ALA A 6 -25.00 29.34 -32.94
N THR A 7 -25.52 28.58 -33.89
CA THR A 7 -25.55 27.11 -33.83
C THR A 7 -24.14 26.51 -33.83
N ALA A 8 -23.23 27.01 -34.67
CA ALA A 8 -21.84 26.56 -34.71
C ALA A 8 -21.12 26.80 -33.37
N ALA A 9 -21.26 27.99 -32.78
CA ALA A 9 -20.68 28.30 -31.48
C ALA A 9 -21.23 27.41 -30.34
N ALA A 10 -22.53 27.15 -30.33
CA ALA A 10 -23.16 26.27 -29.35
C ALA A 10 -22.69 24.81 -29.47
N VAL A 11 -22.57 24.29 -30.70
CA VAL A 11 -22.07 22.93 -30.95
C VAL A 11 -20.59 22.80 -30.55
N THR A 12 -19.74 23.78 -30.87
CA THR A 12 -18.33 23.77 -30.45
C THR A 12 -18.19 23.84 -28.93
N ALA A 13 -19.01 24.67 -28.25
CA ALA A 13 -19.01 24.74 -26.78
C ALA A 13 -19.45 23.41 -26.15
N LEU A 14 -20.47 22.75 -26.70
CA LEU A 14 -20.94 21.43 -26.23
C LEU A 14 -19.88 20.34 -26.43
N ILE A 15 -19.21 20.31 -27.60
CA ILE A 15 -18.13 19.37 -27.88
C ILE A 15 -16.92 19.63 -26.96
N GLY A 16 -16.55 20.89 -26.78
CA GLY A 16 -15.46 21.29 -25.88
C GLY A 16 -15.73 20.92 -24.42
N ALA A 17 -16.94 21.19 -23.92
CA ALA A 17 -17.35 20.80 -22.58
C ALA A 17 -17.41 19.27 -22.42
N GLY A 18 -17.92 18.55 -23.43
CA GLY A 18 -17.93 17.09 -23.45
C GLY A 18 -16.53 16.48 -23.43
N ALA A 19 -15.61 17.00 -24.23
CA ALA A 19 -14.21 16.56 -24.25
C ALA A 19 -13.50 16.83 -22.92
N ALA A 20 -13.74 17.99 -22.29
CA ALA A 20 -13.19 18.33 -20.99
C ALA A 20 -13.72 17.41 -19.87
N MET A 21 -15.02 17.10 -19.86
CA MET A 21 -15.61 16.14 -18.91
C MET A 21 -15.05 14.73 -19.09
N LEU A 22 -14.89 14.27 -20.34
CA LEU A 22 -14.27 12.97 -20.63
C LEU A 22 -12.80 12.92 -20.19
N ALA A 23 -12.04 13.98 -20.43
CA ALA A 23 -10.65 14.06 -19.99
C ALA A 23 -10.54 14.06 -18.47
N ALA A 24 -11.37 14.86 -17.78
CA ALA A 24 -11.43 14.87 -16.32
C ALA A 24 -11.85 13.50 -15.74
N GLY A 25 -12.87 12.87 -16.34
CA GLY A 25 -13.33 11.55 -15.94
C GLY A 25 -12.26 10.47 -16.11
N ARG A 26 -11.52 10.48 -17.24
CA ARG A 26 -10.38 9.57 -17.46
C ARG A 26 -9.27 9.82 -16.46
N HIS A 27 -8.91 11.08 -16.20
CA HIS A 27 -7.84 11.40 -15.27
C HIS A 27 -8.17 10.94 -13.84
N ALA A 28 -9.39 11.19 -13.37
CA ALA A 28 -9.84 10.72 -12.06
C ALA A 28 -9.92 9.19 -11.98
N SER A 29 -10.43 8.54 -13.03
CA SER A 29 -10.52 7.07 -13.08
C SER A 29 -9.13 6.41 -13.12
N ASP A 30 -8.20 6.97 -13.88
CA ASP A 30 -6.82 6.47 -13.94
C ASP A 30 -6.14 6.60 -12.58
N ALA A 31 -6.30 7.74 -11.89
CA ALA A 31 -5.74 7.92 -10.55
C ALA A 31 -6.31 6.94 -9.50
N ALA A 32 -7.56 6.49 -9.68
CA ALA A 32 -8.22 5.56 -8.78
C ALA A 32 -7.94 4.07 -9.10
N LEU A 33 -7.79 3.73 -10.39
CA LEU A 33 -7.74 2.34 -10.85
C LEU A 33 -6.34 1.89 -11.29
N LYS A 34 -5.42 2.82 -11.60
CA LYS A 34 -4.02 2.52 -11.96
C LYS A 34 -3.08 2.87 -10.81
N VAL A 35 -3.42 2.41 -9.62
CA VAL A 35 -2.56 2.61 -8.43
C VAL A 35 -1.35 1.69 -8.54
N GLU A 36 -0.17 2.28 -8.66
CA GLU A 36 1.09 1.54 -8.64
C GLU A 36 1.59 1.37 -7.20
N PRO A 37 2.10 0.18 -6.83
CA PRO A 37 2.74 -0.01 -5.53
C PRO A 37 3.87 0.98 -5.29
N GLY A 38 3.99 1.45 -4.04
CA GLY A 38 5.06 2.36 -3.61
C GLY A 38 4.85 3.83 -4.01
N LYS A 39 3.73 4.17 -4.67
CA LYS A 39 3.29 5.56 -4.84
C LYS A 39 2.30 5.94 -3.74
N PRO A 40 2.23 7.23 -3.34
CA PRO A 40 1.20 7.66 -2.41
C PRO A 40 -0.18 7.42 -3.02
N LEU A 41 -1.11 6.96 -2.19
CA LEU A 41 -2.52 6.98 -2.58
C LEU A 41 -2.95 8.43 -2.83
N PRO A 42 -3.97 8.68 -3.67
CA PRO A 42 -4.48 10.03 -3.91
C PRO A 42 -4.89 10.79 -2.64
N THR A 43 -5.19 10.07 -1.56
CA THR A 43 -5.57 10.62 -0.25
C THR A 43 -4.39 10.86 0.69
N GLU A 44 -3.19 10.40 0.35
CA GLU A 44 -2.00 10.58 1.18
C GLU A 44 -1.22 11.83 0.73
N PRO A 45 -1.11 12.86 1.59
CA PRO A 45 -0.46 14.11 1.23
C PRO A 45 1.06 13.95 1.23
N ALA A 46 1.70 14.71 0.33
CA ALA A 46 3.15 14.90 0.39
C ALA A 46 3.51 15.84 1.54
N LEU A 47 4.18 15.30 2.55
CA LEU A 47 4.74 16.02 3.69
C LEU A 47 6.16 16.48 3.39
N THR A 48 6.59 17.55 4.06
CA THR A 48 8.01 17.98 4.04
C THR A 48 8.67 17.61 5.35
N VAL A 49 9.88 17.05 5.27
CA VAL A 49 10.78 16.92 6.43
C VAL A 49 11.33 18.31 6.78
N HIS A 50 11.13 18.76 8.01
CA HIS A 50 11.66 20.04 8.50
C HIS A 50 12.96 19.87 9.28
N ALA A 51 13.05 18.80 10.07
CA ALA A 51 14.24 18.46 10.82
C ALA A 51 14.24 16.96 11.15
N THR A 52 15.43 16.40 11.29
CA THR A 52 15.63 15.01 11.71
C THR A 52 16.74 14.95 12.75
N SER A 53 16.54 14.14 13.79
CA SER A 53 17.56 13.78 14.79
C SER A 53 17.63 12.26 14.93
N SER A 54 18.42 11.75 15.88
CA SER A 54 18.56 10.30 16.07
C SER A 54 17.26 9.57 16.42
N HIS A 55 16.31 10.26 17.06
CA HIS A 55 15.06 9.65 17.56
C HIS A 55 13.81 10.43 17.22
N GLN A 56 13.92 11.49 16.40
CA GLN A 56 12.80 12.35 16.07
C GLN A 56 12.85 12.80 14.61
N VAL A 57 11.68 12.97 14.01
CA VAL A 57 11.51 13.65 12.73
C VAL A 57 10.38 14.67 12.87
N ALA A 58 10.67 15.91 12.48
CA ALA A 58 9.70 16.99 12.37
C ALA A 58 9.16 17.02 10.94
N LEU A 59 7.84 16.83 10.79
CA LEU A 59 7.14 16.84 9.51
C LEU A 59 6.23 18.06 9.42
N THR A 60 5.86 18.44 8.19
CA THR A 60 4.80 19.43 7.96
C THR A 60 3.53 18.97 8.67
N ARG A 61 2.91 19.87 9.45
CA ARG A 61 1.66 19.58 10.16
C ARG A 61 0.55 19.38 9.14
N ASP A 62 0.02 18.18 9.14
CA ASP A 62 -1.14 17.76 8.36
C ASP A 62 -1.94 16.73 9.18
N LEU A 63 -3.21 16.50 8.84
CA LEU A 63 -4.01 15.44 9.45
C LEU A 63 -3.32 14.07 9.33
N ALA A 64 -2.63 13.81 8.22
CA ALA A 64 -1.83 12.59 8.03
C ALA A 64 -0.67 12.50 9.03
N SER A 65 0.13 13.57 9.17
CA SER A 65 1.29 13.57 10.05
C SER A 65 0.94 13.48 11.54
N GLN A 66 -0.33 13.76 11.88
CA GLN A 66 -0.88 13.69 13.25
C GLN A 66 -1.49 12.32 13.59
N ARG A 67 -1.66 11.41 12.63
CA ARG A 67 -2.31 10.12 12.88
C ARG A 67 -1.59 9.33 13.98
N PRO A 68 -2.30 8.77 14.98
CA PRO A 68 -1.67 8.00 16.03
C PRO A 68 -1.12 6.68 15.48
N GLY A 69 -0.01 6.18 16.03
CA GLY A 69 0.54 4.86 15.71
C GLY A 69 1.91 4.88 15.03
N VAL A 70 2.27 3.73 14.47
CA VAL A 70 3.54 3.47 13.80
C VAL A 70 3.28 3.34 12.30
N TYR A 71 4.11 4.00 11.50
CA TYR A 71 3.97 4.04 10.04
C TYR A 71 5.33 3.92 9.37
N GLY A 72 5.34 3.43 8.13
CA GLY A 72 6.44 3.69 7.22
C GLY A 72 6.38 5.17 6.79
N LEU A 73 7.54 5.81 6.71
CA LEU A 73 7.73 7.14 6.14
C LEU A 73 8.60 6.96 4.90
N THR A 74 8.01 7.14 3.72
CA THR A 74 8.67 6.86 2.45
C THR A 74 8.71 8.10 1.57
N GLY A 75 9.72 8.19 0.72
CA GLY A 75 9.94 9.30 -0.20
C GLY A 75 10.90 8.91 -1.31
N HIS A 76 11.37 9.87 -2.09
CA HIS A 76 12.33 9.61 -3.15
C HIS A 76 13.65 9.05 -2.59
N GLY A 77 13.85 7.74 -2.70
CA GLY A 77 15.10 7.06 -2.33
C GLY A 77 15.29 6.82 -0.83
N CYS A 78 14.29 7.13 0.00
CA CYS A 78 14.37 6.94 1.45
C CYS A 78 13.16 6.17 2.00
N HIS A 79 13.43 5.37 3.03
CA HIS A 79 12.40 4.77 3.87
C HIS A 79 12.84 4.80 5.32
N ALA A 80 11.92 5.15 6.21
CA ALA A 80 12.09 5.09 7.64
C ALA A 80 10.82 4.57 8.32
N VAL A 81 10.92 4.24 9.60
CA VAL A 81 9.76 3.97 10.44
C VAL A 81 9.64 5.02 11.50
N VAL A 82 8.43 5.57 11.57
CA VAL A 82 8.08 6.63 12.52
C VAL A 82 7.03 6.10 13.48
N GLY A 83 7.27 6.32 14.76
CA GLY A 83 6.36 6.00 15.84
C GLY A 83 5.30 7.10 16.08
N PRO A 84 4.70 7.10 17.28
CA PRO A 84 3.69 8.10 17.67
C PRO A 84 4.21 9.54 17.63
N VAL A 85 3.26 10.48 17.61
CA VAL A 85 3.52 11.91 17.83
C VAL A 85 4.08 12.11 19.23
N ILE A 86 5.06 13.01 19.36
CA ILE A 86 5.65 13.42 20.64
C ILE A 86 5.03 14.76 21.01
N GLU A 87 4.01 14.74 21.87
CA GLU A 87 3.21 15.92 22.22
C GLU A 87 4.04 17.06 22.85
N ASP A 88 5.02 16.73 23.69
CA ASP A 88 5.82 17.70 24.43
C ASP A 88 7.11 18.15 23.70
N ALA A 89 7.31 17.73 22.44
CA ALA A 89 8.49 18.11 21.69
C ALA A 89 8.42 19.58 21.25
N PRO A 90 9.48 20.39 21.46
CA PRO A 90 9.52 21.76 20.95
C PRO A 90 9.42 21.77 19.42
N HIS A 91 8.40 22.46 18.89
CA HIS A 91 8.19 22.58 17.45
C HIS A 91 7.41 23.85 17.12
N THR A 92 7.42 24.26 15.85
CA THR A 92 6.63 25.38 15.36
C THR A 92 5.16 24.97 15.17
N ALA A 93 4.25 25.94 15.03
CA ALA A 93 2.82 25.65 14.86
C ALA A 93 2.51 24.85 13.58
N ASP A 94 3.35 24.96 12.56
CA ASP A 94 3.23 24.31 11.24
C ASP A 94 3.95 22.96 11.15
N THR A 95 4.49 22.44 12.27
CA THR A 95 5.18 21.14 12.29
C THR A 95 4.61 20.19 13.33
N VAL A 96 4.81 18.89 13.11
CA VAL A 96 4.51 17.80 14.04
C VAL A 96 5.76 16.95 14.20
N VAL A 97 6.14 16.66 15.44
CA VAL A 97 7.29 15.81 15.75
C VAL A 97 6.83 14.41 16.03
N ARG A 98 7.40 13.43 15.34
CA ARG A 98 7.18 12.00 15.57
C ARG A 98 8.46 11.34 16.03
N ARG A 99 8.32 10.26 16.79
CA ARG A 99 9.45 9.38 17.11
C ARG A 99 10.00 8.78 15.82
N LEU A 100 11.31 8.83 15.62
CA LEU A 100 12.01 8.13 14.55
C LEU A 100 12.55 6.83 15.12
N ASP A 101 11.96 5.71 14.71
CA ASP A 101 12.30 4.38 15.25
C ASP A 101 13.52 3.80 14.53
N ARG A 102 13.57 3.93 13.19
CA ARG A 102 14.73 3.57 12.37
C ARG A 102 14.66 4.19 10.99
N VAL A 103 15.81 4.37 10.35
CA VAL A 103 15.90 4.61 8.90
C VAL A 103 16.28 3.29 8.24
N THR A 104 15.44 2.79 7.34
CA THR A 104 15.68 1.53 6.61
C THR A 104 16.70 1.72 5.51
N HIS A 105 16.57 2.80 4.72
CA HIS A 105 17.57 3.22 3.73
C HIS A 105 17.40 4.71 3.40
N GLY A 106 18.44 5.31 2.83
CA GLY A 106 18.46 6.72 2.45
C GLY A 106 18.58 7.67 3.65
N THR A 107 18.22 8.94 3.44
CA THR A 107 18.31 10.02 4.43
C THR A 107 16.99 10.79 4.50
N LEU A 108 16.66 11.33 5.67
CA LEU A 108 15.52 12.23 5.88
C LEU A 108 16.03 13.67 5.99
N ASP A 109 16.56 14.19 4.89
CA ASP A 109 17.13 15.53 4.84
C ASP A 109 16.03 16.60 4.91
N PRO A 110 16.27 17.74 5.59
CA PRO A 110 15.35 18.87 5.57
C PRO A 110 14.99 19.28 4.12
N GLY A 111 13.70 19.47 3.87
CA GLY A 111 13.14 19.74 2.54
C GLY A 111 12.70 18.50 1.76
N ALA A 112 13.10 17.30 2.17
CA ALA A 112 12.68 16.06 1.52
C ALA A 112 11.16 15.90 1.52
N LYS A 113 10.62 15.43 0.39
CA LYS A 113 9.19 15.11 0.22
C LYS A 113 8.95 13.64 0.54
N VAL A 114 8.08 13.40 1.51
CA VAL A 114 7.76 12.09 2.06
C VAL A 114 6.26 11.95 2.29
N TRP A 115 5.77 10.73 2.43
CA TRP A 115 4.39 10.43 2.80
C TRP A 115 4.36 9.22 3.74
N LEU A 116 3.28 9.09 4.49
CA LEU A 116 3.06 7.92 5.33
C LEU A 116 2.56 6.75 4.49
N THR A 117 3.03 5.55 4.82
CA THR A 117 2.60 4.29 4.22
C THR A 117 2.33 3.26 5.31
N PRO A 118 1.35 2.36 5.12
CA PRO A 118 1.17 1.25 6.06
C PRO A 118 2.25 0.16 5.94
N GLN A 119 3.10 0.20 4.90
CA GLN A 119 4.26 -0.69 4.77
C GLN A 119 5.38 -0.25 5.73
N VAL A 120 5.31 -0.71 6.98
CA VAL A 120 6.30 -0.42 8.02
C VAL A 120 7.60 -1.20 7.80
N HIS A 121 7.53 -2.38 7.20
CA HIS A 121 8.68 -3.22 6.89
C HIS A 121 8.91 -3.24 5.39
N LEU A 122 10.18 -3.32 4.98
CA LEU A 122 10.60 -3.54 3.60
C LEU A 122 11.52 -4.75 3.54
N GLY A 123 11.55 -5.42 2.40
CA GLY A 123 12.34 -6.63 2.16
C GLY A 123 11.48 -7.89 2.20
N ASN A 124 11.88 -8.85 3.04
CA ASN A 124 11.16 -10.12 3.21
C ASN A 124 11.12 -10.51 4.71
N PRO A 125 10.33 -11.53 5.10
CA PRO A 125 10.19 -11.91 6.50
C PRO A 125 11.52 -12.19 7.21
N ARG A 126 12.50 -12.78 6.50
CA ARG A 126 13.82 -13.07 7.09
C ARG A 126 14.62 -11.80 7.37
N THR A 127 14.72 -10.92 6.37
CA THR A 127 15.59 -9.74 6.45
C THR A 127 15.00 -8.64 7.33
N ALA A 128 13.67 -8.51 7.38
CA ALA A 128 13.03 -7.44 8.13
C ALA A 128 12.59 -7.86 9.54
N LEU A 129 12.27 -9.15 9.76
CA LEU A 129 11.70 -9.67 11.01
C LEU A 129 12.51 -10.83 11.62
N GLY A 130 13.53 -11.34 10.93
CA GLY A 130 14.26 -12.53 11.38
C GLY A 130 13.46 -13.83 11.27
N LEU A 131 12.34 -13.85 10.53
CA LEU A 131 11.47 -15.01 10.41
C LEU A 131 11.90 -15.91 9.24
N ASP A 132 12.00 -17.21 9.51
CA ASP A 132 12.10 -18.21 8.45
C ASP A 132 10.84 -18.18 7.58
N HIS A 133 11.04 -18.22 6.27
CA HIS A 133 9.96 -18.28 5.29
C HIS A 133 10.42 -19.05 4.05
N ALA A 134 9.44 -19.54 3.29
CA ALA A 134 9.63 -20.05 1.95
C ALA A 134 8.98 -19.09 0.95
N ASP A 135 9.69 -18.78 -0.13
CA ASP A 135 9.07 -18.23 -1.34
C ASP A 135 8.31 -19.35 -2.03
N VAL A 136 7.01 -19.16 -2.21
CA VAL A 136 6.13 -20.10 -2.91
C VAL A 136 5.44 -19.40 -4.08
N ASP A 137 5.06 -20.18 -5.09
CA ASP A 137 4.32 -19.68 -6.24
C ASP A 137 2.94 -20.33 -6.26
N ILE A 138 1.90 -19.54 -6.01
CA ILE A 138 0.51 -20.00 -5.93
C ILE A 138 -0.07 -20.04 -7.35
N PRO A 139 -0.56 -21.18 -7.85
CA PRO A 139 -1.15 -21.24 -9.19
C PRO A 139 -2.46 -20.45 -9.26
N GLY A 140 -2.42 -19.25 -9.82
CA GLY A 140 -3.57 -18.36 -10.04
C GLY A 140 -4.17 -18.47 -11.44
N GLU A 141 -5.29 -17.78 -11.65
CA GLU A 141 -6.02 -17.72 -12.94
C GLU A 141 -5.16 -17.17 -14.08
N LEU A 142 -4.35 -16.14 -13.80
CA LEU A 142 -3.54 -15.43 -14.79
C LEU A 142 -2.07 -15.90 -14.83
N GLY A 143 -1.69 -16.84 -13.97
CA GLY A 143 -0.32 -17.31 -13.77
C GLY A 143 0.05 -17.50 -12.31
N GLY A 144 1.34 -17.74 -12.04
CA GLY A 144 1.87 -17.86 -10.69
C GLY A 144 1.76 -16.57 -9.90
N LEU A 145 1.29 -16.67 -8.66
CA LEU A 145 1.19 -15.58 -7.69
C LEU A 145 2.29 -15.79 -6.63
N PRO A 146 3.35 -14.98 -6.62
CA PRO A 146 4.41 -15.08 -5.62
C PRO A 146 3.86 -14.85 -4.22
N ALA A 147 4.23 -15.70 -3.27
CA ALA A 147 3.81 -15.57 -1.89
C ALA A 147 4.94 -15.95 -0.93
N TRP A 148 4.84 -15.48 0.31
CA TRP A 148 5.65 -15.96 1.41
C TRP A 148 4.84 -16.92 2.27
N PHE A 149 5.39 -18.09 2.52
CA PHE A 149 4.90 -19.00 3.55
C PHE A 149 5.80 -18.94 4.77
N VAL A 150 5.27 -18.42 5.88
CA VAL A 150 5.94 -18.42 7.19
C VAL A 150 5.43 -19.64 7.97
N PRO A 151 6.23 -20.71 8.13
CA PRO A 151 5.78 -21.93 8.78
C PRO A 151 5.60 -21.76 10.29
N ALA A 152 4.66 -22.53 10.85
CA ALA A 152 4.49 -22.71 12.28
C ALA A 152 3.71 -24.01 12.56
N ASP A 153 3.46 -24.32 13.84
CA ASP A 153 3.04 -25.66 14.26
C ASP A 153 1.51 -25.89 14.31
N ARG A 154 0.68 -24.85 14.12
CA ARG A 154 -0.79 -25.00 14.09
C ARG A 154 -1.31 -25.38 12.71
N ASP A 155 -2.46 -26.04 12.71
CA ASP A 155 -3.21 -26.42 11.49
C ASP A 155 -4.15 -25.31 10.98
N THR A 156 -4.30 -24.23 11.75
CA THR A 156 -5.06 -23.04 11.36
C THR A 156 -4.11 -22.03 10.77
N TRP A 157 -4.28 -21.74 9.48
CA TRP A 157 -3.43 -20.79 8.76
C TRP A 157 -4.12 -19.42 8.71
N VAL A 158 -3.30 -18.36 8.71
CA VAL A 158 -3.76 -17.02 8.37
C VAL A 158 -3.28 -16.71 6.95
N ILE A 159 -4.22 -16.35 6.07
CA ILE A 159 -3.90 -15.76 4.78
C ILE A 159 -4.00 -14.25 4.92
N THR A 160 -2.90 -13.55 4.71
CA THR A 160 -2.85 -12.08 4.77
C THR A 160 -3.04 -11.48 3.39
N VAL A 161 -3.85 -10.42 3.31
CA VAL A 161 -4.22 -9.78 2.04
C VAL A 161 -4.11 -8.27 2.12
N HIS A 162 -3.13 -7.70 1.41
CA HIS A 162 -2.86 -6.26 1.48
C HIS A 162 -3.92 -5.43 0.76
N GLY A 163 -3.99 -4.14 1.11
CA GLY A 163 -4.83 -3.16 0.44
C GLY A 163 -4.21 -2.56 -0.81
N LEU A 164 -5.01 -1.74 -1.49
CA LEU A 164 -4.62 -0.96 -2.66
C LEU A 164 -3.35 -0.13 -2.43
N GLY A 165 -2.45 -0.14 -3.42
CA GLY A 165 -1.20 0.63 -3.41
C GLY A 165 -0.11 0.10 -2.47
N ALA A 166 -0.42 -0.91 -1.66
CA ALA A 166 0.55 -1.68 -0.89
C ALA A 166 0.99 -2.94 -1.66
N THR A 167 1.82 -3.75 -1.01
CA THR A 167 2.28 -5.07 -1.45
C THR A 167 2.19 -6.04 -0.27
N ARG A 168 2.59 -7.30 -0.48
CA ARG A 168 2.88 -8.28 0.57
C ARG A 168 3.82 -7.80 1.70
N GLU A 169 4.52 -6.67 1.57
CA GLU A 169 5.25 -6.10 2.70
C GLU A 169 4.34 -5.47 3.77
N HIS A 170 3.12 -5.08 3.41
CA HIS A 170 2.19 -4.44 4.36
C HIS A 170 1.79 -5.39 5.49
N PRO A 171 1.37 -6.64 5.25
CA PRO A 171 1.00 -7.57 6.32
C PRO A 171 2.14 -7.99 7.27
N MET A 172 3.39 -7.66 6.96
CA MET A 172 4.53 -7.98 7.83
C MET A 172 4.37 -7.44 9.26
N VAL A 173 3.58 -6.38 9.46
CA VAL A 173 3.29 -5.80 10.79
C VAL A 173 2.63 -6.77 11.77
N VAL A 174 1.99 -7.85 11.31
CA VAL A 174 1.35 -8.85 12.18
C VAL A 174 2.09 -10.19 12.19
N MET A 175 3.11 -10.38 11.34
CA MET A 175 3.74 -11.69 11.17
C MET A 175 4.48 -12.17 12.41
N GLU A 176 5.23 -11.32 13.11
CA GLU A 176 5.90 -11.70 14.37
C GLU A 176 4.90 -12.13 15.44
N PHE A 177 3.77 -11.42 15.55
CA PHE A 177 2.70 -11.74 16.49
C PHE A 177 2.06 -13.10 16.16
N LEU A 178 1.69 -13.33 14.90
CA LEU A 178 1.10 -14.59 14.44
C LEU A 178 2.08 -15.76 14.60
N HIS A 179 3.35 -15.56 14.25
CA HIS A 179 4.40 -16.56 14.42
C HIS A 179 4.64 -16.89 15.89
N GLY A 180 4.64 -15.89 16.79
CA GLY A 180 4.72 -16.10 18.24
C GLY A 180 3.54 -16.92 18.81
N MET A 181 2.36 -16.83 18.18
CA MET A 181 1.21 -17.70 18.50
C MET A 181 1.27 -19.08 17.84
N ARG A 182 2.34 -19.37 17.10
CA ARG A 182 2.56 -20.60 16.33
C ARG A 182 1.55 -20.79 15.20
N ILE A 183 1.06 -19.70 14.62
CA ILE A 183 0.11 -19.70 13.50
C ILE A 183 0.88 -19.55 12.18
N PRO A 184 0.77 -20.48 11.22
CA PRO A 184 1.35 -20.31 9.90
C PRO A 184 0.72 -19.14 9.15
N VAL A 185 1.53 -18.41 8.40
CA VAL A 185 1.08 -17.29 7.56
C VAL A 185 1.37 -17.58 6.10
N LEU A 186 0.36 -17.41 5.25
CA LEU A 186 0.51 -17.39 3.80
C LEU A 186 0.19 -15.98 3.30
N ASP A 187 1.21 -15.29 2.81
CA ASP A 187 1.12 -13.88 2.41
C ASP A 187 1.35 -13.74 0.91
N LEU A 188 0.27 -13.53 0.16
CA LEU A 188 0.31 -13.48 -1.30
C LEU A 188 0.57 -12.08 -1.84
N ALA A 189 1.30 -12.01 -2.96
CA ALA A 189 1.25 -10.89 -3.88
C ALA A 189 -0.02 -11.01 -4.75
N TYR A 190 -0.78 -9.92 -4.86
CA TYR A 190 -1.95 -9.88 -5.76
C TYR A 190 -1.54 -9.72 -7.22
N ARG A 191 -2.46 -10.01 -8.16
CA ARG A 191 -2.31 -9.55 -9.54
C ARG A 191 -1.93 -8.06 -9.58
N GLY A 192 -0.91 -7.73 -10.36
CA GLY A 192 -0.38 -6.37 -10.45
C GLY A 192 0.82 -6.07 -9.55
N ASP A 193 1.04 -6.85 -8.48
CA ASP A 193 2.21 -6.71 -7.63
C ASP A 193 3.51 -7.13 -8.33
N LEU A 194 4.63 -6.79 -7.70
CA LEU A 194 5.95 -7.19 -8.18
C LEU A 194 6.05 -8.73 -8.29
N GLY A 195 6.25 -9.20 -9.51
CA GLY A 195 6.40 -10.64 -9.83
C GLY A 195 5.08 -11.36 -10.13
N ALA A 196 3.92 -10.75 -9.86
CA ALA A 196 2.62 -11.31 -10.21
C ALA A 196 2.15 -10.84 -11.61
N PRO A 197 1.36 -11.64 -12.33
CA PRO A 197 0.69 -11.23 -13.56
C PRO A 197 -0.16 -9.98 -13.34
N ARG A 198 -0.22 -9.08 -14.33
CA ARG A 198 -1.14 -7.93 -14.31
C ARG A 198 -2.50 -8.30 -14.87
N SER A 199 -3.55 -7.61 -14.43
CA SER A 199 -4.85 -7.65 -15.09
C SER A 199 -4.70 -7.30 -16.58
N PRO A 200 -5.41 -7.97 -17.51
CA PRO A 200 -5.26 -7.73 -18.95
C PRO A 200 -5.52 -6.29 -19.40
N ASP A 201 -6.39 -5.57 -18.69
CA ASP A 201 -6.71 -4.16 -18.92
C ASP A 201 -5.80 -3.19 -18.15
N GLY A 202 -4.91 -3.72 -17.30
CA GLY A 202 -3.98 -2.96 -16.48
C GLY A 202 -4.63 -2.17 -15.34
N LEU A 203 -5.87 -2.51 -14.96
CA LEU A 203 -6.63 -1.85 -13.91
C LEU A 203 -6.72 -2.72 -12.65
N ALA A 204 -6.74 -2.05 -11.49
CA ALA A 204 -7.22 -2.65 -10.25
C ALA A 204 -8.75 -2.67 -10.28
N HIS A 205 -9.36 -3.81 -9.95
CA HIS A 205 -10.83 -3.94 -9.94
C HIS A 205 -11.42 -3.93 -8.53
N LEU A 206 -10.62 -3.52 -7.54
CA LEU A 206 -11.05 -3.29 -6.16
C LEU A 206 -11.78 -4.50 -5.54
N GLY A 207 -11.36 -5.72 -5.90
CA GLY A 207 -11.92 -6.97 -5.39
C GLY A 207 -12.78 -7.74 -6.41
N GLU A 208 -13.27 -7.10 -7.49
CA GLU A 208 -14.11 -7.79 -8.50
C GLU A 208 -13.35 -8.90 -9.23
N SER A 209 -12.05 -8.71 -9.46
CA SER A 209 -11.19 -9.72 -10.09
C SER A 209 -10.19 -10.33 -9.11
N GLU A 210 -9.69 -9.53 -8.17
CA GLU A 210 -8.67 -9.91 -7.19
C GLU A 210 -9.13 -11.03 -6.24
N TRP A 211 -10.44 -11.20 -6.00
CA TRP A 211 -10.93 -12.32 -5.18
C TRP A 211 -10.50 -13.70 -5.72
N ARG A 212 -10.27 -13.83 -7.03
CA ARG A 212 -9.82 -15.08 -7.67
C ARG A 212 -8.39 -15.45 -7.27
N ASP A 213 -7.56 -14.47 -6.96
CA ASP A 213 -6.20 -14.69 -6.44
C ASP A 213 -6.25 -15.20 -5.00
N LEU A 214 -7.14 -14.62 -4.17
CA LEU A 214 -7.40 -15.11 -2.82
C LEU A 214 -7.98 -16.53 -2.82
N ASP A 215 -8.91 -16.83 -3.73
CA ASP A 215 -9.45 -18.19 -3.91
C ASP A 215 -8.35 -19.21 -4.31
N ALA A 216 -7.40 -18.81 -5.16
CA ALA A 216 -6.21 -19.63 -5.44
C ALA A 216 -5.35 -19.86 -4.20
N ALA A 217 -5.12 -18.84 -3.37
CA ALA A 217 -4.38 -18.96 -2.12
C ALA A 217 -5.10 -19.84 -1.08
N LEU A 218 -6.43 -19.76 -0.99
CA LEU A 218 -7.24 -20.64 -0.13
C LEU A 218 -7.07 -22.11 -0.53
N ARG A 219 -7.16 -22.41 -1.84
CA ARG A 219 -6.94 -23.78 -2.36
C ARG A 219 -5.52 -24.26 -2.13
N TYR A 220 -4.54 -23.38 -2.29
CA TYR A 220 -3.15 -23.66 -1.98
C TYR A 220 -3.00 -24.03 -0.50
N ALA A 221 -3.46 -23.19 0.42
CA ALA A 221 -3.37 -23.44 1.85
C ALA A 221 -3.97 -24.80 2.24
N VAL A 222 -5.18 -25.12 1.76
CA VAL A 222 -5.81 -26.43 2.02
C VAL A 222 -4.98 -27.58 1.48
N ARG A 223 -4.47 -27.48 0.24
CA ARG A 223 -3.63 -28.52 -0.39
C ARG A 223 -2.35 -28.79 0.41
N TYR A 224 -1.80 -27.77 1.04
CA TYR A 224 -0.56 -27.85 1.83
C TYR A 224 -0.79 -28.02 3.33
N GLY A 225 -2.01 -28.34 3.76
CA GLY A 225 -2.29 -28.86 5.10
C GLY A 225 -3.05 -27.93 6.04
N ALA A 226 -3.52 -26.76 5.59
CA ALA A 226 -4.41 -25.93 6.38
C ALA A 226 -5.75 -26.66 6.62
N ARG A 227 -6.15 -26.80 7.89
CA ARG A 227 -7.46 -27.36 8.29
C ARG A 227 -8.50 -26.29 8.57
N ASN A 228 -8.05 -25.14 9.07
CA ASN A 228 -8.87 -23.93 9.21
C ASN A 228 -8.11 -22.77 8.59
N ILE A 229 -8.84 -21.81 8.03
CA ILE A 229 -8.25 -20.62 7.43
C ILE A 229 -8.92 -19.38 7.99
N VAL A 230 -8.11 -18.42 8.40
CA VAL A 230 -8.52 -17.05 8.71
C VAL A 230 -7.96 -16.15 7.60
N VAL A 231 -8.82 -15.38 6.95
CA VAL A 231 -8.38 -14.32 6.03
C VAL A 231 -8.27 -13.03 6.83
N HIS A 232 -7.12 -12.38 6.76
CA HIS A 232 -6.87 -11.10 7.42
C HIS A 232 -6.49 -10.04 6.39
N GLY A 233 -7.41 -9.10 6.15
CA GLY A 233 -7.29 -8.13 5.08
C GLY A 233 -7.28 -6.68 5.54
N TRP A 234 -6.72 -5.83 4.68
CA TRP A 234 -6.70 -4.38 4.84
C TRP A 234 -7.29 -3.68 3.63
N SER A 235 -8.11 -2.65 3.84
CA SER A 235 -8.70 -1.84 2.76
C SER A 235 -9.40 -2.73 1.72
N THR A 236 -9.06 -2.64 0.43
CA THR A 236 -9.60 -3.49 -0.64
C THR A 236 -9.37 -4.99 -0.45
N GLY A 237 -8.42 -5.39 0.40
CA GLY A 237 -8.22 -6.79 0.76
C GLY A 237 -9.23 -7.31 1.80
N ALA A 238 -9.92 -6.42 2.54
CA ALA A 238 -10.94 -6.77 3.52
C ALA A 238 -12.34 -6.78 2.89
#